data_AF-A0A1Z5LDD8-F1
#
_entry.id   AF-A0A1Z5LDD8-F1
#
_cell.length_a   1.000
_cell.length_b   1.000
_cell.length_c   1.000
_cell.angle_alpha   90.00
_cell.angle_beta   90.00
_cell.angle_gamma   90.00
#
_symmetry.space_group_name_H-M   'P 1'
#
loop_
_entity.id
_entity.type
_entity.pdbx_description
1 polymer ?
#
loop_
_entity_poly.entity_id
_entity_poly.type
_entity_poly.pdbx_seq_one_letter_code
_entity_poly.pdbx_strand_id
1 'polypeptide(L)' 'MHVDLSEHLHSDECNILIRELMKCHKERKYAQIFGACNSINTKMLRCLKEERLQKQRTNFEKSFERQRRQKLKEGGQAES' A
#
# COMPACT_ATOMS: atom_id res chain seq x y z
N MET A 1 8.03 10.76 -5.76
CA MET A 1 7.32 9.51 -6.07
C MET A 1 5.84 9.72 -5.79
N HIS A 2 5.00 9.79 -6.82
CA HIS A 2 3.54 9.79 -6.62
C HIS A 2 3.08 8.36 -6.32
N VAL A 3 2.19 8.21 -5.34
CA VAL A 3 1.49 6.93 -5.15
C VAL A 3 0.46 6.85 -6.27
N ASP A 4 0.43 5.73 -6.97
CA ASP A 4 -0.63 5.45 -7.94
C ASP A 4 -1.93 5.20 -7.16
N LEU A 5 -2.97 5.98 -7.41
CA LEU A 5 -4.27 5.91 -6.72
C LEU A 5 -5.26 5.03 -7.51
N SER A 6 -4.80 4.21 -8.45
CA SER A 6 -5.67 3.30 -9.19
C SER A 6 -6.45 2.38 -8.24
N GLU A 7 -7.78 2.46 -8.29
CA GLU A 7 -8.71 1.75 -7.39
C GLU A 7 -8.60 0.22 -7.40
N HIS A 8 -7.84 -0.37 -8.33
CA HIS A 8 -7.63 -1.82 -8.38
C HIS A 8 -6.44 -2.29 -7.53
N LEU A 9 -5.60 -1.38 -7.01
CA LEU A 9 -4.30 -1.75 -6.44
C LEU A 9 -4.31 -1.82 -4.90
N HIS A 10 -5.38 -1.31 -4.31
CA HIS A 10 -5.51 -1.15 -2.87
C HIS A 10 -6.61 -2.03 -2.29
N SER A 11 -6.62 -2.17 -0.96
CA SER A 11 -7.71 -2.82 -0.24
C SER A 11 -9.05 -2.11 -0.46
N ASP A 12 -10.15 -2.85 -0.31
CA ASP A 12 -11.50 -2.30 -0.47
C ASP A 12 -11.76 -1.08 0.42
N GLU A 13 -11.21 -1.08 1.64
CA GLU A 13 -11.31 0.05 2.57
C GLU A 13 -10.58 1.29 2.06
N CYS A 14 -9.37 1.14 1.53
CA CYS A 14 -8.64 2.27 0.95
C CYS A 14 -9.30 2.76 -0.34
N ASN A 15 -9.90 1.87 -1.13
CA ASN A 15 -10.59 2.22 -2.37
C ASN A 15 -11.82 3.12 -2.12
N ILE A 16 -12.55 2.91 -1.02
CA ILE A 16 -13.66 3.79 -0.64
C ILE A 16 -13.15 5.23 -0.42
N LEU A 17 -12.04 5.41 0.29
CA LEU A 17 -11.46 6.72 0.56
C LEU A 17 -10.93 7.40 -0.71
N ILE A 18 -10.36 6.61 -1.64
CA ILE A 18 -9.91 7.11 -2.95
C ILE A 18 -11.10 7.62 -3.76
N ARG A 19 -12.20 6.87 -3.82
CA ARG A 19 -13.45 7.30 -4.48
C ARG A 19 -14.01 8.58 -3.89
N GLU A 20 -14.04 8.68 -2.57
CA GLU A 20 -14.47 9.90 -1.88
C GLU A 20 -13.57 11.09 -2.19
N LEU A 21 -12.25 10.89 -2.23
CA LEU A 21 -11.30 11.94 -2.59
C LEU A 21 -11.48 12.39 -4.04
N MET A 22 -11.63 11.44 -4.98
CA MET A 22 -11.87 11.74 -6.39
C MET A 22 -13.20 12.49 -6.58
N LYS A 23 -14.26 12.10 -5.85
CA LYS A 23 -15.54 12.80 -5.84
C LYS A 23 -15.37 14.23 -5.31
N CYS A 24 -14.65 14.41 -4.20
CA CYS A 24 -14.36 15.71 -3.63
C CYS A 24 -13.61 16.62 -4.61
N HIS A 25 -12.58 16.09 -5.30
CA HIS A 25 -11.84 16.83 -6.33
C HIS A 25 -12.70 17.17 -7.56
N LYS A 26 -13.62 16.27 -7.95
CA LYS A 26 -14.53 16.47 -9.09
C LYS A 26 -15.56 17.56 -8.81
N GLU A 27 -16.16 17.55 -7.61
CA GLU A 27 -17.18 18.51 -7.20
C GLU A 27 -16.59 19.88 -6.83
N ARG A 28 -15.37 19.89 -6.27
CA ARG A 28 -14.76 21.10 -5.71
C ARG A 28 -13.39 21.43 -6.33
N LYS A 29 -13.34 21.49 -7.67
CA LYS A 29 -12.13 21.87 -8.43
C LYS A 29 -11.42 23.13 -7.91
N TYR A 30 -12.18 24.14 -7.46
CA TYR A 30 -11.64 25.39 -6.89
C TYR A 30 -11.42 25.33 -5.36
N ALA A 31 -12.19 24.53 -4.63
CA ALA A 31 -12.06 24.42 -3.17
C ALA A 31 -10.97 23.43 -2.71
N GLN A 32 -10.38 22.65 -3.63
CA GLN A 32 -9.17 21.86 -3.34
C GLN A 32 -8.04 22.74 -2.81
N ILE A 33 -7.94 23.99 -3.32
CA ILE A 33 -6.90 24.96 -2.96
C ILE A 33 -7.12 25.48 -1.52
N PHE A 34 -8.37 25.47 -1.05
CA PHE A 34 -8.73 25.87 0.32
C PHE A 34 -8.71 24.71 1.33
N GLY A 35 -8.25 23.52 0.94
CA GLY A 35 -8.12 22.37 1.85
C GLY A 35 -9.44 21.66 2.16
N ALA A 36 -10.49 21.85 1.36
CA ALA A 36 -11.80 21.23 1.59
C ALA A 36 -11.77 19.68 1.62
N CYS A 37 -10.80 19.07 0.94
CA CYS A 37 -10.64 17.61 0.86
C CYS A 37 -9.55 17.07 1.81
N ASN A 38 -8.97 17.91 2.69
CA ASN A 38 -7.79 17.53 3.46
C ASN A 38 -8.06 16.46 4.54
N SER A 39 -9.29 16.40 5.06
CA SER A 39 -9.70 15.37 6.02
C SER A 39 -9.77 13.98 5.36
N ILE A 40 -10.37 13.89 4.18
CA ILE A 40 -10.45 12.66 3.37
C ILE A 40 -9.05 12.25 2.93
N ASN A 41 -8.24 13.21 2.44
CA ASN A 41 -6.86 12.97 2.04
C ASN A 41 -6.02 12.40 3.20
N THR A 42 -6.19 12.93 4.42
CA THR A 42 -5.48 12.42 5.61
C THR A 42 -5.86 10.98 5.92
N LYS A 43 -7.15 10.63 5.84
CA LYS A 43 -7.62 9.25 6.04
C LYS A 43 -7.05 8.31 4.97
N MET A 44 -7.11 8.73 3.71
CA MET A 44 -6.57 7.97 2.59
C MET A 44 -5.06 7.72 2.77
N LEU A 45 -4.27 8.75 3.11
CA LEU A 45 -2.84 8.61 3.34
C LEU A 45 -2.51 7.65 4.49
N ARG A 46 -3.29 7.66 5.57
CA ARG A 46 -3.13 6.67 6.65
C ARG A 46 -3.40 5.25 6.14
N CYS A 47 -4.48 5.06 5.39
CA CYS A 47 -4.83 3.76 4.82
C CYS A 47 -3.71 3.21 3.92
N LEU A 48 -3.24 4.04 2.97
CA LEU A 48 -2.15 3.68 2.05
C LEU A 48 -0.84 3.37 2.79
N LYS A 49 -0.56 4.10 3.87
CA LYS A 49 0.62 3.86 4.71
C LYS A 49 0.55 2.49 5.38
N GLU A 50 -0.59 2.15 5.97
CA GLU A 50 -0.79 0.84 6.61
C GLU A 50 -0.69 -0.29 5.60
N GLU A 51 -1.29 -0.15 4.42
CA GLU A 51 -1.19 -1.15 3.35
C GLU A 51 0.28 -1.38 2.93
N ARG A 52 1.04 -0.29 2.77
CA ARG A 52 2.47 -0.37 2.45
C ARG A 52 3.26 -1.10 3.54
N LEU A 53 2.98 -0.81 4.81
CA LEU A 53 3.64 -1.46 5.95
C LEU A 53 3.29 -2.95 6.00
N GLN A 54 2.04 -3.32 5.75
CA GLN A 54 1.62 -4.72 5.67
C GLN A 54 2.33 -5.46 4.54
N LYS A 55 2.33 -4.90 3.32
CA LYS A 55 3.06 -5.47 2.17
C LYS A 55 4.55 -5.64 2.46
N GLN A 56 5.17 -4.66 3.13
CA GLN A 56 6.58 -4.75 3.55
C GLN A 56 6.82 -5.88 4.55
N ARG A 57 5.97 -6.03 5.58
CA ARG A 57 6.07 -7.11 6.56
C ARG A 57 5.94 -8.48 5.91
N THR A 58 4.91 -8.68 5.08
CA THR A 58 4.69 -9.95 4.37
C THR A 58 5.85 -10.26 3.41
N ASN A 59 6.38 -9.26 2.70
CA ASN A 59 7.50 -9.48 1.79
C ASN A 59 8.79 -9.81 2.55
N PHE A 60 9.01 -9.17 3.69
CA PHE A 60 10.15 -9.46 4.57
C PHE A 60 10.08 -10.91 5.08
N GLU A 61 8.93 -11.34 5.59
CA GLU A 61 8.74 -12.71 6.09
C GLU A 61 8.94 -13.75 4.98
N LYS A 62 8.35 -13.52 3.81
CA LYS A 62 8.52 -14.40 2.63
C LYS A 62 9.98 -14.47 2.16
N SER A 63 10.69 -13.33 2.18
CA SER A 63 12.11 -13.28 1.82
C SER A 63 12.96 -14.04 2.83
N PHE A 64 12.71 -13.85 4.12
CA PHE A 64 13.40 -14.55 5.20
C PHE A 64 13.16 -16.07 5.11
N GLU A 65 11.91 -16.50 4.90
CA GLU A 65 11.59 -17.91 4.73
C GLU A 65 12.27 -18.51 3.49
N ARG A 66 12.29 -17.78 2.36
CA ARG A 66 13.00 -18.19 1.15
C ARG A 66 14.50 -18.36 1.41
N GLN A 67 15.13 -17.41 2.09
CA GLN A 67 16.55 -17.50 2.46
C GLN A 67 16.80 -18.71 3.38
N ARG A 68 15.94 -18.95 4.37
CA ARG A 68 16.06 -20.11 5.27
C ARG A 68 15.96 -21.43 4.50
N ARG A 69 14.99 -21.53 3.57
CA ARG A 69 14.82 -22.70 2.70
C ARG A 69 16.02 -22.90 1.76
N GLN A 70 16.59 -21.82 1.21
CA GLN A 70 17.78 -21.90 0.36
C GLN A 70 18.98 -22.45 1.13
N LYS A 71 19.28 -21.92 2.32
CA LYS A 71 20.38 -22.42 3.17
C LYS A 71 20.25 -23.90 3.52
N LEU A 72 19.02 -24.38 3.81
CA LEU A 72 18.76 -25.80 4.08
C LEU A 72 18.99 -26.68 2.85
N LYS A 73 18.63 -26.21 1.65
CA LYS A 73 18.87 -26.93 0.39
C LYS A 73 20.36 -26.98 0.03
N GLU A 74 21.06 -25.87 0.21
CA GLU A 74 22.52 -25.78 -0.06
C GLU A 74 23.31 -26.66 0.93
N GLY A 75 22.93 -26.69 2.21
CA GLY A 75 23.56 -27.57 3.20
C GLY A 75 23.35 -29.06 2.93
N GLY A 76 22.18 -29.45 2.41
CA GLY A 76 21.92 -30.85 2.03
C GLY A 76 22.61 -31.31 0.74
N GLN A 77 23.12 -30.38 -0.09
CA GLN A 77 23.86 -30.70 -1.31
C GLN A 77 25.37 -30.86 -1.10
N ALA A 78 25.89 -30.52 0.09
CA ALA A 78 27.30 -30.70 0.44
C ALA A 78 27.60 -32.08 1.06
N GLU A 79 26.58 -32.90 1.33
CA GLU A 79 26.68 -34.24 1.95
C GLU A 79 26.35 -35.40 0.98
N SER A 80 26.39 -35.19 -0.34
CA SER A 80 26.24 -36.25 -1.36
C SER A 80 27.37 -36.24 -2.38
#